data_AF-A0A7Z1B3V7-F1
#
_entry.id   AF-A0A7Z1B3V7-F1
#
_cell.length_a   1.000
_cell.length_b   1.000
_cell.length_c   1.000
_cell.angle_alpha   90.00
_cell.angle_beta   90.00
_cell.angle_gamma   90.00
#
_symmetry.space_group_name_H-M   'P 1'
#
loop_
_entity.id
_entity.type
_entity.pdbx_description
1 polymer ?
#
loop_
_entity_poly.entity_id
_entity_poly.type
_entity_poly.pdbx_seq_one_letter_code
_entity_poly.pdbx_strand_id
1 'polypeptide(L)'
;MNIRDRVKLSLYSEQLMKPAAAEMPAKTTGSKRMVGSQTDTLSISKQAEAAQKNAPSLRSQMNGVQFEIYNLYVDRQRLNSQIDETLRESGISLSESEHLTLHVDGNNRIIVEGIEDEQKRTRIEAVLNNSDKRFGARLLSHAELIGEQNGTPLDKEAYEKWHVNEFLKTIAGLSLADVSLDEKGELEGGNERLIRVIDSAKDPKSDLEKSFQNMLKKLKNVLAKGPDTIADRSASFGYAGGTLIDLNVSKGFSAGQLNEWLDDPFLKEVLLNNS
;
A
#
# COMPACT_ATOMS: atom_id res chain seq x y z
N MET A 1 -4.85 -8.89 16.34
CA MET A 1 -5.78 -8.03 15.58
C MET A 1 -6.47 -8.92 14.55
N ASN A 2 -7.80 -8.90 14.45
CA ASN A 2 -8.53 -9.84 13.58
C ASN A 2 -8.37 -9.42 12.11
N ILE A 3 -8.33 -10.38 11.17
CA ILE A 3 -8.31 -10.18 9.71
C ILE A 3 -9.36 -9.15 9.25
N ARG A 4 -10.53 -9.08 9.91
CA ARG A 4 -11.56 -8.06 9.66
C ARG A 4 -11.10 -6.62 9.91
N ASP A 5 -10.17 -6.39 10.83
CA ASP A 5 -9.68 -5.05 11.17
C ASP A 5 -8.61 -4.58 10.17
N ARG A 6 -7.83 -5.51 9.59
CA ARG A 6 -6.83 -5.21 8.53
C ARG A 6 -7.49 -4.82 7.20
N VAL A 7 -8.55 -5.52 6.80
CA VAL A 7 -9.31 -5.20 5.56
C VAL A 7 -10.03 -3.86 5.66
N LYS A 8 -10.49 -3.46 6.86
CA LYS A 8 -11.07 -2.13 7.07
C LYS A 8 -10.03 -1.02 6.94
N LEU A 9 -8.83 -1.23 7.49
CA LEU A 9 -7.74 -0.25 7.42
C LEU A 9 -7.32 0.05 5.98
N SER A 10 -7.15 -0.96 5.13
CA SER A 10 -6.80 -0.75 3.70
C SER A 10 -7.90 -0.03 2.93
N LEU A 11 -9.18 -0.39 3.16
CA LEU A 11 -10.34 0.28 2.57
C LEU A 11 -10.46 1.75 2.98
N TYR A 12 -10.18 2.09 4.24
CA TYR A 12 -10.23 3.47 4.73
C TYR A 12 -9.09 4.33 4.16
N SER A 13 -7.87 3.79 4.08
CA SER A 13 -6.76 4.48 3.42
C SER A 13 -7.01 4.65 1.91
N GLU A 14 -7.62 3.70 1.23
CA GLU A 14 -7.97 3.87 -0.19
C GLU A 14 -9.11 4.87 -0.41
N GLN A 15 -10.11 4.92 0.49
CA GLN A 15 -11.23 5.87 0.40
C GLN A 15 -10.82 7.30 0.73
N LEU A 16 -9.92 7.52 1.70
CA LEU A 16 -9.37 8.85 2.01
C LEU A 16 -8.45 9.38 0.90
N MET A 17 -7.89 8.49 0.07
CA MET A 17 -6.94 8.82 -0.99
C MET A 17 -7.58 8.96 -2.38
N LYS A 18 -8.91 8.80 -2.50
CA LYS A 18 -9.62 9.08 -3.75
C LYS A 18 -10.04 10.56 -3.79
N PRO A 19 -9.62 11.34 -4.81
CA PRO A 19 -10.27 12.61 -5.07
C PRO A 19 -11.75 12.35 -5.40
N ALA A 20 -12.65 13.07 -4.74
CA ALA A 20 -14.09 12.96 -4.95
C ALA A 20 -14.44 13.43 -6.37
N ALA A 21 -14.62 12.49 -7.30
CA ALA A 21 -15.18 12.74 -8.63
C ALA A 21 -16.32 11.73 -8.88
N ALA A 22 -17.42 12.28 -9.40
CA ALA A 22 -18.77 11.76 -9.31
C ALA A 22 -19.09 10.52 -10.16
N GLU A 23 -20.14 9.83 -9.70
CA GLU A 23 -20.83 8.68 -10.27
C GLU A 23 -21.39 8.93 -11.68
N MET A 24 -21.52 7.87 -12.51
CA MET A 24 -22.80 7.41 -13.09
C MET A 24 -22.65 6.11 -13.94
N PRO A 25 -23.71 5.29 -14.11
CA PRO A 25 -23.63 3.84 -14.31
C PRO A 25 -23.89 3.33 -15.75
N ALA A 26 -23.43 2.10 -15.99
CA ALA A 26 -23.63 1.32 -17.21
C ALA A 26 -25.04 0.70 -17.31
N LYS A 27 -25.56 0.59 -18.55
CA LYS A 27 -26.72 -0.23 -18.92
C LYS A 27 -26.32 -1.21 -20.03
N THR A 28 -26.63 -2.49 -19.86
CA THR A 28 -26.69 -3.47 -20.95
C THR A 28 -27.79 -4.49 -20.67
N THR A 29 -28.62 -4.76 -21.69
CA THR A 29 -29.61 -5.85 -21.70
C THR A 29 -29.68 -6.48 -23.09
N GLY A 30 -29.90 -7.80 -23.11
CA GLY A 30 -30.32 -8.61 -24.27
C GLY A 30 -29.36 -9.78 -24.53
N SER A 31 -29.77 -10.98 -24.92
CA SER A 31 -31.06 -11.65 -25.10
C SER A 31 -30.76 -13.16 -25.24
N LYS A 32 -31.71 -14.04 -24.88
CA LYS A 32 -31.58 -15.52 -24.97
C LYS A 32 -31.97 -16.04 -26.36
N ARG A 33 -31.31 -17.11 -26.81
CA ARG A 33 -31.93 -18.16 -27.66
C ARG A 33 -31.26 -19.53 -27.45
N MET A 34 -32.09 -20.58 -27.34
CA MET A 34 -31.73 -22.00 -27.16
C MET A 34 -31.53 -22.73 -28.50
N VAL A 35 -30.86 -23.89 -28.40
CA VAL A 35 -31.17 -25.23 -28.97
C VAL A 35 -29.98 -25.86 -29.70
N GLY A 36 -29.68 -27.13 -29.36
CA GLY A 36 -29.04 -28.09 -30.28
C GLY A 36 -27.94 -28.95 -29.67
N SER A 37 -28.27 -30.20 -29.30
CA SER A 37 -27.33 -31.23 -28.86
C SER A 37 -26.56 -31.83 -30.04
N GLN A 38 -25.24 -31.65 -30.04
CA GLN A 38 -24.28 -32.53 -30.71
C GLN A 38 -22.94 -32.33 -29.99
N THR A 39 -22.49 -33.31 -29.20
CA THR A 39 -21.14 -33.34 -28.64
C THR A 39 -20.17 -33.77 -29.74
N ASP A 40 -19.89 -32.75 -30.56
CA ASP A 40 -18.80 -32.54 -31.48
C ASP A 40 -17.46 -32.46 -30.72
N THR A 41 -16.30 -32.63 -31.34
CA THR A 41 -14.99 -32.52 -30.66
C THR A 41 -14.75 -31.13 -30.01
N LEU A 42 -15.48 -30.12 -30.47
CA LEU A 42 -15.63 -28.80 -29.86
C LEU A 42 -16.26 -28.82 -28.45
N SER A 43 -17.10 -29.80 -28.14
CA SER A 43 -17.76 -29.95 -26.84
C SER A 43 -16.81 -30.47 -25.74
N ILE A 44 -15.85 -31.33 -26.10
CA ILE A 44 -14.78 -31.78 -25.21
C ILE A 44 -13.84 -30.61 -24.91
N SER A 45 -13.54 -29.79 -25.92
CA SER A 45 -12.74 -28.57 -25.76
C SER A 45 -13.45 -27.54 -24.87
N LYS A 46 -14.76 -27.35 -25.03
CA LYS A 46 -15.58 -26.50 -24.16
C LYS A 46 -15.77 -27.06 -22.76
N GLN A 47 -15.83 -28.39 -22.58
CA GLN A 47 -15.85 -29.02 -21.26
C GLN A 47 -14.49 -28.92 -20.57
N ALA A 48 -13.38 -28.99 -21.30
CA ALA A 48 -12.04 -28.72 -20.78
C ALA A 48 -11.85 -27.24 -20.42
N GLU A 49 -12.33 -26.30 -21.25
CA GLU A 49 -12.36 -24.86 -20.92
C GLU A 49 -13.31 -24.54 -19.77
N ALA A 50 -14.48 -25.20 -19.69
CA ALA A 50 -15.41 -25.07 -18.58
C ALA A 50 -14.85 -25.71 -17.30
N ALA A 51 -14.10 -26.81 -17.39
CA ALA A 51 -13.37 -27.41 -16.28
C ALA A 51 -12.19 -26.54 -15.84
N GLN A 52 -11.56 -25.78 -16.75
CA GLN A 52 -10.58 -24.75 -16.41
C GLN A 52 -11.21 -23.50 -15.77
N LYS A 53 -12.41 -23.10 -16.23
CA LYS A 53 -13.18 -21.99 -15.64
C LYS A 53 -13.85 -22.35 -14.30
N ASN A 54 -14.16 -23.64 -14.09
CA ASN A 54 -14.75 -24.17 -12.86
C ASN A 54 -13.72 -24.84 -11.94
N ALA A 55 -12.46 -24.96 -12.37
CA ALA A 55 -11.36 -25.26 -11.47
C ALA A 55 -11.34 -24.13 -10.44
N PRO A 56 -11.31 -24.45 -9.13
CA PRO A 56 -11.03 -23.43 -8.14
C PRO A 56 -9.76 -22.71 -8.60
N SER A 57 -9.83 -21.39 -8.81
CA SER A 57 -8.63 -20.59 -9.04
C SER A 57 -7.58 -20.99 -7.99
N LEU A 58 -6.29 -21.03 -8.34
CA LEU A 58 -5.21 -21.32 -7.37
C LEU A 58 -5.38 -20.50 -6.08
N ARG A 59 -5.89 -19.27 -6.20
CA ARG A 59 -6.26 -18.39 -5.07
C ARG A 59 -7.37 -18.94 -4.18
N SER A 60 -8.40 -19.57 -4.73
CA SER A 60 -9.50 -20.17 -3.95
C SER A 60 -9.14 -21.47 -3.23
N GLN A 61 -7.96 -22.03 -3.50
CA GLN A 61 -7.42 -23.20 -2.79
C GLN A 61 -6.49 -22.80 -1.64
N MET A 62 -6.09 -21.54 -1.57
CA MET A 62 -5.24 -21.02 -0.50
C MET A 62 -6.02 -20.88 0.80
N ASN A 63 -5.41 -21.29 1.92
CA ASN A 63 -5.84 -20.86 3.24
C ASN A 63 -5.54 -19.35 3.44
N GLY A 64 -6.10 -18.76 4.50
CA GLY A 64 -5.96 -17.32 4.74
C GLY A 64 -4.52 -16.82 4.82
N VAL A 65 -3.60 -17.60 5.43
CA VAL A 65 -2.19 -17.22 5.56
C VAL A 65 -1.48 -17.30 4.20
N GLN A 66 -1.71 -18.39 3.46
CA GLN A 66 -1.16 -18.56 2.11
C GLN A 66 -1.63 -17.45 1.16
N PHE A 67 -2.90 -17.07 1.24
CA PHE A 67 -3.47 -16.01 0.41
C PHE A 67 -2.83 -14.65 0.70
N GLU A 68 -2.61 -14.32 1.97
CA GLU A 68 -1.94 -13.07 2.38
C GLU A 68 -0.48 -13.03 1.89
N ILE A 69 0.29 -14.11 2.08
CA ILE A 69 1.67 -14.19 1.60
C ILE A 69 1.74 -14.04 0.08
N TYR A 70 0.84 -14.71 -0.64
CA TYR A 70 0.76 -14.60 -2.10
C TYR A 70 0.41 -13.19 -2.57
N ASN A 71 -0.53 -12.50 -1.92
CA ASN A 71 -0.88 -11.12 -2.27
C ASN A 71 0.30 -10.18 -2.03
N LEU A 72 1.00 -10.31 -0.89
CA LEU A 72 2.18 -9.50 -0.60
C LEU A 72 3.28 -9.73 -1.66
N TYR A 73 3.48 -10.97 -2.09
CA TYR A 73 4.39 -11.28 -3.20
C TYR A 73 3.97 -10.56 -4.49
N VAL A 74 2.71 -10.70 -4.92
CA VAL A 74 2.20 -10.10 -6.16
C VAL A 74 2.30 -8.58 -6.11
N ASP A 75 1.91 -7.97 -4.99
CA ASP A 75 1.97 -6.53 -4.79
C ASP A 75 3.42 -6.02 -4.82
N ARG A 76 4.35 -6.77 -4.22
CA ARG A 76 5.79 -6.49 -4.34
C ARG A 76 6.22 -6.54 -5.80
N GLN A 77 5.94 -7.63 -6.54
CA GLN A 77 6.39 -7.73 -7.94
C GLN A 77 5.86 -6.59 -8.79
N ARG A 78 4.58 -6.24 -8.60
CA ARG A 78 3.97 -5.09 -9.26
C ARG A 78 4.67 -3.78 -8.91
N LEU A 79 4.97 -3.56 -7.63
CA LEU A 79 5.69 -2.38 -7.17
C LEU A 79 7.11 -2.30 -7.79
N ASN A 80 7.81 -3.44 -7.85
CA ASN A 80 9.12 -3.54 -8.49
C ASN A 80 9.06 -3.16 -9.97
N SER A 81 8.14 -3.78 -10.73
CA SER A 81 7.98 -3.50 -12.16
C SER A 81 7.62 -2.03 -12.42
N GLN A 82 6.78 -1.44 -11.59
CA GLN A 82 6.42 -0.03 -11.74
C GLN A 82 7.59 0.92 -11.44
N ILE A 83 8.45 0.59 -10.47
CA ILE A 83 9.66 1.36 -10.21
C ILE A 83 10.63 1.24 -11.40
N ASP A 84 10.88 0.01 -11.88
CA ASP A 84 11.75 -0.23 -13.03
C ASP A 84 11.25 0.50 -14.29
N GLU A 85 9.97 0.37 -14.61
CA GLU A 85 9.32 1.06 -15.73
C GLU A 85 9.46 2.59 -15.60
N THR A 86 9.19 3.15 -14.41
CA THR A 86 9.28 4.60 -14.17
C THR A 86 10.71 5.12 -14.35
N LEU A 87 11.73 4.36 -13.91
CA LEU A 87 13.13 4.72 -14.14
C LEU A 87 13.49 4.65 -15.63
N ARG A 88 13.11 3.56 -16.32
CA ARG A 88 13.37 3.36 -17.75
C ARG A 88 12.71 4.43 -18.63
N GLU A 89 11.43 4.73 -18.39
CA GLU A 89 10.69 5.79 -19.09
C GLU A 89 11.32 7.17 -18.91
N SER A 90 11.99 7.39 -17.76
CA SER A 90 12.73 8.62 -17.46
C SER A 90 14.16 8.64 -18.01
N GLY A 91 14.52 7.64 -18.82
CA GLY A 91 15.86 7.48 -19.40
C GLY A 91 16.95 7.21 -18.36
N ILE A 92 16.59 6.61 -17.22
CA ILE A 92 17.51 6.21 -16.17
C ILE A 92 17.72 4.70 -16.28
N SER A 93 18.96 4.30 -16.58
CA SER A 93 19.39 2.90 -16.50
C SER A 93 20.36 2.72 -15.35
N LEU A 94 20.25 1.59 -14.66
CA LEU A 94 21.24 1.11 -13.71
C LEU A 94 22.08 0.04 -14.41
N SER A 95 23.40 0.15 -14.30
CA SER A 95 24.32 -0.93 -14.67
C SER A 95 24.20 -2.08 -13.68
N GLU A 96 24.68 -3.27 -14.06
CA GLU A 96 24.65 -4.45 -13.18
C GLU A 96 25.45 -4.25 -11.88
N SER A 97 26.47 -3.38 -11.92
CA SER A 97 27.30 -3.01 -10.75
C SER A 97 26.69 -1.91 -9.88
N GLU A 98 25.62 -1.24 -10.33
CA GLU A 98 24.96 -0.21 -9.54
C GLU A 98 23.92 -0.84 -8.61
N HIS A 99 24.16 -0.66 -7.31
CA HIS A 99 23.28 -1.08 -6.25
C HIS A 99 22.81 0.15 -5.47
N LEU A 100 21.50 0.37 -5.42
CA LEU A 100 20.92 1.46 -4.66
C LEU A 100 20.41 0.96 -3.32
N THR A 101 20.40 1.85 -2.34
CA THR A 101 19.50 1.73 -1.20
C THR A 101 18.46 2.84 -1.27
N LEU A 102 17.18 2.46 -1.22
CA LEU A 102 16.04 3.36 -1.16
C LEU A 102 15.62 3.50 0.29
N HIS A 103 15.86 4.65 0.90
CA HIS A 103 15.39 4.98 2.25
C HIS A 103 14.06 5.73 2.13
N VAL A 104 13.03 5.23 2.79
CA VAL A 104 11.73 5.89 2.84
C VAL A 104 11.51 6.50 4.23
N ASP A 105 11.28 7.80 4.29
CA ASP A 105 11.05 8.55 5.53
C ASP A 105 9.58 8.63 5.93
N GLY A 106 9.31 9.26 7.09
CA GLY A 106 7.95 9.45 7.63
C GLY A 106 7.00 10.26 6.75
N ASN A 107 7.55 11.05 5.82
CA ASN A 107 6.79 11.84 4.86
C ASN A 107 6.55 11.08 3.54
N ASN A 108 6.89 9.79 3.51
CA ASN A 108 6.88 8.93 2.33
C ASN A 108 7.86 9.38 1.24
N ARG A 109 8.89 10.16 1.58
CA ARG A 109 9.94 10.57 0.64
C ARG A 109 10.99 9.47 0.54
N ILE A 110 11.37 9.17 -0.70
CA ILE A 110 12.45 8.25 -1.05
C ILE A 110 13.76 9.05 -1.17
N ILE A 111 14.77 8.65 -0.42
CA ILE A 111 16.16 9.13 -0.49
C ILE A 111 17.00 7.99 -1.03
N VAL A 112 17.90 8.29 -1.97
CA VAL A 112 18.67 7.28 -2.70
C VAL A 112 20.13 7.32 -2.28
N GLU A 113 20.64 6.19 -1.80
CA GLU A 113 22.06 5.96 -1.53
C GLU A 113 22.66 4.94 -2.51
N GLY A 114 23.99 4.89 -2.61
CA GLY A 114 24.72 3.92 -3.45
C GLY A 114 25.06 4.41 -4.87
N ILE A 115 24.76 5.66 -5.21
CA ILE A 115 25.15 6.30 -6.49
C ILE A 115 26.07 7.48 -6.22
N GLU A 116 27.28 7.42 -6.79
CA GLU A 116 28.27 8.50 -6.70
C GLU A 116 27.91 9.71 -7.57
N ASP A 117 27.30 9.48 -8.74
CA ASP A 117 26.83 10.55 -9.62
C ASP A 117 25.62 11.26 -9.01
N GLU A 118 25.88 12.43 -8.41
CA GLU A 118 24.85 13.26 -7.79
C GLU A 118 23.73 13.65 -8.74
N GLN A 119 24.01 13.93 -10.01
CA GLN A 119 22.98 14.29 -10.98
C GLN A 119 22.06 13.10 -11.26
N LYS A 120 22.63 11.90 -11.41
CA LYS A 120 21.87 10.67 -11.57
C LYS A 120 21.03 10.36 -10.33
N ARG A 121 21.63 10.46 -9.13
CA ARG A 121 20.92 10.27 -7.84
C ARG A 121 19.73 11.19 -7.71
N THR A 122 19.91 12.50 -7.93
CA THR A 122 18.83 13.48 -7.83
C THR A 122 17.72 13.23 -8.86
N ARG A 123 18.07 12.78 -10.08
CA ARG A 123 17.07 12.38 -11.07
C ARG A 123 16.27 11.15 -10.64
N ILE A 124 16.92 10.14 -10.07
CA ILE A 124 16.24 8.96 -9.50
C ILE A 124 15.28 9.41 -8.40
N GLU A 125 15.75 10.20 -7.43
CA GLU A 125 14.89 10.71 -6.35
C GLU A 125 13.70 11.51 -6.88
N ALA A 126 13.89 12.40 -7.86
CA ALA A 126 12.80 13.18 -8.44
C ALA A 126 11.73 12.30 -9.10
N VAL A 127 12.17 11.26 -9.82
CA VAL A 127 11.28 10.31 -10.52
C VAL A 127 10.52 9.44 -9.53
N LEU A 128 11.20 8.91 -8.51
CA LEU A 128 10.58 8.03 -7.51
C LEU A 128 9.67 8.79 -6.52
N ASN A 129 9.93 10.07 -6.27
CA ASN A 129 9.09 10.93 -5.43
C ASN A 129 7.96 11.62 -6.18
N ASN A 130 7.66 11.23 -7.41
CA ASN A 130 6.49 11.75 -8.11
C ASN A 130 5.20 11.43 -7.33
N SER A 131 4.42 12.47 -7.01
CA SER A 131 3.22 12.40 -6.18
C SER A 131 2.15 11.46 -6.73
N ASP A 132 2.09 11.26 -8.04
CA ASP A 132 1.05 10.45 -8.67
C ASP A 132 1.30 8.95 -8.47
N LYS A 133 2.57 8.55 -8.32
CA LYS A 133 2.97 7.14 -8.18
C LYS A 133 2.99 6.67 -6.72
N ARG A 134 3.22 7.60 -5.79
CA ARG A 134 3.21 7.37 -4.32
C ARG A 134 4.07 6.18 -3.88
N PHE A 135 5.23 5.99 -4.50
CA PHE A 135 6.06 4.81 -4.26
C PHE A 135 6.48 4.69 -2.79
N GLY A 136 6.88 5.78 -2.14
CA GLY A 136 7.28 5.74 -0.73
C GLY A 136 6.18 5.24 0.19
N ALA A 137 4.93 5.70 0.01
CA ALA A 137 3.81 5.27 0.85
C ALA A 137 3.54 3.77 0.67
N ARG A 138 3.62 3.28 -0.58
CA ARG A 138 3.43 1.86 -0.90
C ARG A 138 4.56 0.99 -0.37
N LEU A 139 5.80 1.47 -0.43
CA LEU A 139 6.97 0.79 0.14
C LEU A 139 6.86 0.69 1.66
N LEU A 140 6.45 1.77 2.35
CA LEU A 140 6.22 1.73 3.80
C LEU A 140 5.12 0.74 4.19
N SER A 141 3.97 0.78 3.52
CA SER A 141 2.90 -0.19 3.77
C SER A 141 3.35 -1.64 3.51
N HIS A 142 4.13 -1.87 2.46
CA HIS A 142 4.72 -3.18 2.18
C HIS A 142 5.65 -3.64 3.31
N ALA A 143 6.58 -2.78 3.76
CA ALA A 143 7.48 -3.10 4.87
C ALA A 143 6.73 -3.42 6.17
N GLU A 144 5.67 -2.66 6.48
CA GLU A 144 4.85 -2.91 7.67
C GLU A 144 4.16 -4.28 7.61
N LEU A 145 3.55 -4.61 6.49
CA LEU A 145 2.86 -5.89 6.31
C LEU A 145 3.84 -7.06 6.31
N ILE A 146 5.01 -6.92 5.66
CA ILE A 146 6.08 -7.91 5.71
C ILE A 146 6.58 -8.07 7.14
N GLY A 147 6.84 -6.97 7.86
CA GLY A 147 7.25 -6.99 9.25
C GLY A 147 6.28 -7.79 10.12
N GLU A 148 4.96 -7.56 9.96
CA GLU A 148 3.94 -8.32 10.70
C GLU A 148 4.00 -9.84 10.42
N GLN A 149 4.23 -10.24 9.16
CA GLN A 149 4.40 -11.65 8.81
C GLN A 149 5.72 -12.24 9.34
N ASN A 150 6.73 -11.39 9.53
CA ASN A 150 8.01 -11.70 10.16
C ASN A 150 7.96 -11.63 11.70
N GLY A 151 6.77 -11.50 12.30
CA GLY A 151 6.59 -11.44 13.74
C GLY A 151 6.98 -10.10 14.39
N THR A 152 7.25 -9.07 13.58
CA THR A 152 7.48 -7.69 14.04
C THR A 152 6.14 -6.94 14.03
N PRO A 153 5.55 -6.63 15.20
CA PRO A 153 4.27 -5.93 15.24
C PRO A 153 4.38 -4.52 14.65
N LEU A 154 3.29 -4.04 14.05
CA LEU A 154 3.17 -2.65 13.62
C LEU A 154 3.40 -1.70 14.80
N ASP A 155 4.31 -0.73 14.63
CA ASP A 155 4.42 0.42 15.54
C ASP A 155 3.17 1.30 15.38
N LYS A 156 2.26 1.14 16.33
CA LYS A 156 0.98 1.84 16.32
C LYS A 156 1.12 3.34 16.52
N GLU A 157 2.14 3.79 17.25
CA GLU A 157 2.32 5.21 17.54
C GLU A 157 2.87 5.93 16.31
N ALA A 158 3.89 5.35 15.66
CA ALA A 158 4.41 5.84 14.39
C ALA A 158 3.33 5.82 13.29
N TYR A 159 2.54 4.74 13.20
CA TYR A 159 1.40 4.66 12.28
C TYR A 159 0.36 5.75 12.55
N GLU A 160 -0.01 5.96 13.82
CA GLU A 160 -1.01 6.97 14.20
C GLU A 160 -0.51 8.38 13.87
N LYS A 161 0.75 8.71 14.17
CA LYS A 161 1.41 9.98 13.81
C LYS A 161 1.33 10.24 12.30
N TRP A 162 1.73 9.28 11.48
CA TRP A 162 1.64 9.38 10.02
C TRP A 162 0.20 9.60 9.55
N HIS A 163 -0.73 8.80 10.08
CA HIS A 163 -2.12 8.82 9.63
C HIS A 163 -2.81 10.16 9.95
N VAL A 164 -2.53 10.77 11.10
CA VAL A 164 -3.07 12.09 11.42
C VAL A 164 -2.43 13.19 10.60
N ASN A 165 -1.14 13.08 10.27
CA ASN A 165 -0.45 14.05 9.42
C ASN A 165 -1.00 14.01 7.98
N GLU A 166 -1.23 12.82 7.42
CA GLU A 166 -1.85 12.66 6.10
C GLU A 166 -3.31 13.16 6.08
N PHE A 167 -4.05 12.95 7.18
CA PHE A 167 -5.40 13.50 7.35
C PHE A 167 -5.40 15.03 7.33
N LEU A 168 -4.52 15.67 8.10
CA LEU A 168 -4.36 17.13 8.13
C LEU A 168 -4.01 17.68 6.76
N LYS A 169 -3.06 17.04 6.08
CA LYS A 169 -2.61 17.42 4.74
C LYS A 169 -3.74 17.30 3.71
N THR A 170 -4.47 16.20 3.72
CA THR A 170 -5.53 15.92 2.73
C THR A 170 -6.73 16.84 2.92
N ILE A 171 -7.19 17.01 4.16
CA ILE A 171 -8.44 17.70 4.46
C ILE A 171 -8.24 19.22 4.54
N ALA A 172 -7.10 19.65 5.08
CA ALA A 172 -6.87 21.05 5.38
C ALA A 172 -5.60 21.63 4.72
N GLY A 173 -4.75 20.81 4.10
CA GLY A 173 -3.45 21.27 3.60
C GLY A 173 -2.49 21.65 4.71
N LEU A 174 -2.65 21.04 5.90
CA LEU A 174 -1.88 21.34 7.11
C LEU A 174 -0.94 20.20 7.47
N SER A 175 -0.02 20.48 8.37
CA SER A 175 0.87 19.53 9.03
C SER A 175 0.65 19.54 10.55
N LEU A 176 1.29 18.62 11.26
CA LEU A 176 1.29 18.60 12.72
C LEU A 176 1.90 19.86 13.36
N ALA A 177 2.73 20.63 12.64
CA ALA A 177 3.30 21.88 13.15
C ALA A 177 2.31 23.06 13.12
N ASP A 178 1.21 22.93 12.36
CA ASP A 178 0.22 24.01 12.20
C ASP A 178 -0.89 23.97 13.26
N VAL A 179 -0.88 22.96 14.12
CA VAL A 179 -1.92 22.70 15.12
C VAL A 179 -1.30 22.32 16.46
N SER A 180 -1.98 22.66 17.55
CA SER A 180 -1.55 22.34 18.91
C SER A 180 -2.77 22.10 19.81
N LEU A 181 -2.54 21.89 21.10
CA LEU A 181 -3.60 21.79 22.10
C LEU A 181 -3.49 22.96 23.08
N ASP A 182 -4.63 23.55 23.43
CA ASP A 182 -4.73 24.49 24.54
C ASP A 182 -4.61 23.79 25.90
N GLU A 183 -4.64 24.56 26.99
CA GLU A 183 -4.60 24.05 28.37
C GLU A 183 -5.77 23.11 28.72
N LYS A 184 -6.84 23.11 27.93
CA LYS A 184 -8.04 22.27 28.13
C LYS A 184 -8.00 21.02 27.23
N GLY A 185 -6.99 20.85 26.39
CA GLY A 185 -6.89 19.75 25.43
C GLY A 185 -7.78 19.93 24.20
N GLU A 186 -8.18 21.16 23.89
CA GLU A 186 -8.86 21.54 22.66
C GLU A 186 -7.86 21.96 21.59
N LEU A 187 -8.22 21.71 20.32
CA LEU A 187 -7.32 22.02 19.20
C LEU A 187 -7.22 23.53 19.00
N GLU A 188 -5.98 24.02 18.92
CA GLU A 188 -5.65 25.39 18.52
C GLU A 188 -4.86 25.39 17.20
N GLY A 189 -4.94 26.50 16.47
CA GLY A 189 -4.30 26.66 15.16
C GLY A 189 -5.13 26.10 14.00
N GLY A 190 -4.45 25.83 12.89
CA GLY A 190 -5.05 25.36 11.64
C GLY A 190 -5.79 26.43 10.84
N ASN A 191 -6.76 26.02 10.03
CA ASN A 191 -7.48 26.88 9.11
C ASN A 191 -8.98 26.56 9.06
N GLU A 192 -9.72 27.35 8.28
CA GLU A 192 -11.18 27.22 8.15
C GLU A 192 -11.64 25.82 7.69
N ARG A 193 -10.83 25.09 6.91
CA ARG A 193 -11.16 23.71 6.51
C ARG A 193 -11.11 22.76 7.71
N LEU A 194 -10.10 22.88 8.56
CA LEU A 194 -10.02 22.09 9.79
C LEU A 194 -11.14 22.46 10.77
N ILE A 195 -11.49 23.75 10.88
CA ILE A 195 -12.59 24.20 11.74
C ILE A 195 -13.91 23.55 11.31
N ARG A 196 -14.23 23.54 10.01
CA ARG A 196 -15.43 22.86 9.49
C ARG A 196 -15.46 21.38 9.85
N VAL A 197 -14.32 20.71 9.81
CA VAL A 197 -14.18 19.29 10.16
C VAL A 197 -14.43 19.07 11.65
N ILE A 198 -13.88 19.93 12.50
CA ILE A 198 -14.13 19.92 13.95
C ILE A 198 -15.63 20.11 14.24
N ASP A 199 -16.26 21.08 13.59
CA ASP A 199 -17.69 21.35 13.80
C ASP A 199 -18.58 20.19 13.33
N SER A 200 -18.31 19.63 12.16
CA SER A 200 -19.01 18.44 11.65
C SER A 200 -18.82 17.19 12.53
N ALA A 201 -17.71 17.09 13.26
CA ALA A 201 -17.43 15.96 14.15
C ALA A 201 -18.10 16.06 15.53
N LYS A 202 -18.66 17.23 15.91
CA LYS A 202 -19.37 17.42 17.18
C LYS A 202 -20.69 16.64 17.24
N ASP A 203 -21.43 16.64 16.13
CA ASP A 203 -22.71 15.93 15.96
C ASP A 203 -22.73 15.22 14.59
N PRO A 204 -22.04 14.07 14.47
CA PRO A 204 -21.84 13.41 13.18
C PRO A 204 -23.14 12.74 12.70
N LYS A 205 -23.58 13.14 11.50
CA LYS A 205 -24.81 12.65 10.83
C LYS A 205 -24.50 11.65 9.72
N SER A 206 -23.23 11.48 9.38
CA SER A 206 -22.75 10.55 8.37
C SER A 206 -21.55 9.73 8.86
N ASP A 207 -21.23 8.63 8.17
CA ASP A 207 -20.05 7.83 8.49
C ASP A 207 -18.73 8.57 8.22
N LEU A 208 -18.73 9.51 7.26
CA LEU A 208 -17.59 10.39 7.03
C LEU A 208 -17.33 11.28 8.26
N GLU A 209 -18.38 11.89 8.82
CA GLU A 209 -18.25 12.76 9.99
C GLU A 209 -17.85 11.97 11.25
N LYS A 210 -18.33 10.71 11.40
CA LYS A 210 -17.82 9.80 12.44
C LYS A 210 -16.34 9.48 12.24
N SER A 211 -15.89 9.34 10.99
CA SER A 211 -14.47 9.16 10.68
C SER A 211 -13.65 10.39 11.10
N PHE A 212 -14.15 11.60 10.84
CA PHE A 212 -13.53 12.84 11.33
C PHE A 212 -13.41 12.87 12.84
N GLN A 213 -14.46 12.50 13.57
CA GLN A 213 -14.40 12.40 15.03
C GLN A 213 -13.29 11.45 15.50
N ASN A 214 -13.16 10.28 14.88
CA ASN A 214 -12.09 9.34 15.20
C ASN A 214 -10.70 9.88 14.87
N MET A 215 -10.54 10.58 13.73
CA MET A 215 -9.27 11.18 13.34
C MET A 215 -8.88 12.34 14.24
N LEU A 216 -9.82 13.17 14.67
CA LEU A 216 -9.58 14.25 15.63
C LEU A 216 -9.16 13.69 16.99
N LYS A 217 -9.73 12.57 17.43
CA LYS A 217 -9.29 11.88 18.66
C LYS A 217 -7.82 11.44 18.55
N LYS A 218 -7.44 10.83 17.43
CA LYS A 218 -6.03 10.44 17.18
C LYS A 218 -5.11 11.65 17.11
N LEU A 219 -5.54 12.72 16.45
CA LEU A 219 -4.78 13.96 16.38
C LEU A 219 -4.50 14.51 17.78
N LYS A 220 -5.54 14.61 18.63
CA LYS A 220 -5.38 15.03 20.03
C LYS A 220 -4.41 14.11 20.79
N ASN A 221 -4.48 12.80 20.61
CA ASN A 221 -3.54 11.86 21.25
C ASN A 221 -2.08 12.12 20.83
N VAL A 222 -1.84 12.28 19.52
CA VAL A 222 -0.50 12.55 18.98
C VAL A 222 0.03 13.89 19.50
N LEU A 223 -0.79 14.94 19.51
CA LEU A 223 -0.41 16.24 20.03
C LEU A 223 -0.15 16.21 21.54
N ALA A 224 -0.96 15.50 22.32
CA ALA A 224 -0.79 15.38 23.77
C ALA A 224 0.52 14.69 24.17
N LYS A 225 1.02 13.77 23.34
CA LYS A 225 2.34 13.14 23.52
C LYS A 225 3.50 14.04 23.07
N GLY A 226 3.23 15.05 22.27
CA GLY A 226 4.25 15.81 21.56
C GLY A 226 4.69 15.06 20.30
N PRO A 227 4.37 15.53 19.08
CA PRO A 227 4.69 14.82 17.84
C PRO A 227 6.18 14.45 17.68
N ASP A 228 7.07 15.28 18.20
CA ASP A 228 8.53 15.08 18.13
C ASP A 228 9.03 13.94 19.02
N THR A 229 8.23 13.49 20.00
CA THR A 229 8.57 12.35 20.86
C THR A 229 8.22 11.01 20.22
N ILE A 230 7.36 11.02 19.21
CA ILE A 230 6.93 9.84 18.48
C ILE A 230 7.81 9.68 17.24
N ALA A 231 8.49 8.55 17.13
CA ALA A 231 9.30 8.24 15.95
C ALA A 231 8.45 8.22 14.67
N ASP A 232 9.05 8.68 13.57
CA ASP A 232 8.43 8.54 12.26
C ASP A 232 8.57 7.11 11.76
N ARG A 233 7.58 6.67 10.97
CA ARG A 233 7.73 5.44 10.19
C ARG A 233 8.89 5.59 9.21
N SER A 234 9.64 4.52 9.01
CA SER A 234 10.70 4.47 8.02
C SER A 234 10.96 3.03 7.57
N ALA A 235 11.50 2.88 6.37
CA ALA A 235 11.91 1.59 5.82
C ALA A 235 13.07 1.78 4.86
N SER A 236 13.83 0.71 4.59
CA SER A 236 14.92 0.72 3.61
C SER A 236 14.84 -0.50 2.71
N PHE A 237 15.17 -0.32 1.45
CA PHE A 237 15.12 -1.36 0.43
C PHE A 237 16.39 -1.34 -0.40
N GLY A 238 16.96 -2.50 -0.68
CA GLY A 238 17.96 -2.59 -1.74
C GLY A 238 17.28 -2.48 -3.10
N TYR A 239 18.00 -2.02 -4.11
CA TYR A 239 17.56 -2.08 -5.50
C TYR A 239 18.74 -2.34 -6.43
N ALA A 240 18.72 -3.48 -7.09
CA ALA A 240 19.83 -3.96 -7.91
C ALA A 240 19.29 -4.75 -9.10
N GLY A 241 19.85 -4.53 -10.30
CA GLY A 241 19.45 -5.29 -11.50
C GLY A 241 17.94 -5.25 -11.77
N GLY A 242 17.28 -4.10 -11.55
CA GLY A 242 15.84 -3.95 -11.74
C GLY A 242 14.97 -4.63 -10.67
N THR A 243 15.56 -5.05 -9.54
CA THR A 243 14.89 -5.82 -8.49
C THR A 243 15.03 -5.15 -7.13
N LEU A 244 13.89 -4.89 -6.47
CA LEU A 244 13.80 -4.48 -5.08
C LEU A 244 14.32 -5.58 -4.14
N ILE A 245 14.85 -5.24 -2.98
CA ILE A 245 15.30 -6.21 -1.98
C ILE A 245 14.76 -5.74 -0.63
N ASP A 246 14.00 -6.61 0.04
CA ASP A 246 13.49 -6.32 1.36
C ASP A 246 14.66 -6.40 2.37
N LEU A 247 15.00 -5.30 3.02
CA LEU A 247 16.07 -5.25 4.02
C LEU A 247 15.50 -5.40 5.43
N ASN A 248 16.33 -5.88 6.37
CA ASN A 248 15.98 -6.01 7.79
C ASN A 248 14.78 -6.93 8.09
N VAL A 249 14.53 -7.93 7.23
CA VAL A 249 13.49 -8.94 7.39
C VAL A 249 14.12 -10.33 7.33
N SER A 250 13.56 -11.30 8.06
CA SER A 250 14.04 -12.70 7.99
C SER A 250 13.48 -13.43 6.78
N LYS A 251 12.28 -13.04 6.32
CA LYS A 251 11.60 -13.54 5.12
C LYS A 251 11.16 -12.36 4.24
N GLY A 252 11.71 -12.29 3.03
CA GLY A 252 11.39 -11.26 2.03
C GLY A 252 11.02 -11.87 0.68
N PHE A 253 10.78 -11.06 -0.35
CA PHE A 253 10.37 -11.56 -1.67
C PHE A 253 11.42 -11.33 -2.77
N SER A 254 12.63 -10.88 -2.45
CA SER A 254 13.70 -10.80 -3.45
C SER A 254 14.11 -12.19 -3.97
N ALA A 255 14.78 -12.19 -5.12
CA ALA A 255 15.51 -13.37 -5.57
C ALA A 255 16.47 -13.82 -4.44
N GLY A 256 16.34 -15.08 -4.02
CA GLY A 256 17.07 -15.65 -2.87
C GLY A 256 16.34 -15.58 -1.52
N GLN A 257 15.43 -14.62 -1.31
CA GLN A 257 14.61 -14.54 -0.09
C GLN A 257 13.31 -15.34 -0.18
N LEU A 258 12.84 -15.61 -1.42
CA LEU A 258 11.59 -16.33 -1.64
C LEU A 258 11.57 -17.69 -0.94
N ASN A 259 12.70 -18.41 -0.92
CA ASN A 259 12.85 -19.73 -0.32
C ASN A 259 12.46 -19.78 1.16
N GLU A 260 12.62 -18.68 1.89
CA GLU A 260 12.26 -18.58 3.31
C GLU A 260 10.73 -18.68 3.54
N TRP A 261 9.93 -18.45 2.51
CA TRP A 261 8.47 -18.65 2.52
C TRP A 261 8.04 -20.07 2.10
N LEU A 262 8.96 -20.89 1.58
CA LEU A 262 8.63 -22.11 0.83
C LEU A 262 8.63 -23.40 1.66
N ASP A 263 8.43 -23.32 2.98
CA ASP A 263 8.13 -24.49 3.83
C ASP A 263 6.78 -25.13 3.46
N ASP A 264 5.93 -24.37 2.77
CA ASP A 264 4.63 -24.80 2.25
C ASP A 264 4.74 -25.22 0.77
N PRO A 265 4.51 -26.51 0.44
CA PRO A 265 4.61 -27.01 -0.93
C PRO A 265 3.69 -26.31 -1.93
N PHE A 266 2.52 -25.84 -1.50
CA PHE A 266 1.57 -25.15 -2.36
C PHE A 266 2.04 -23.73 -2.67
N LEU A 267 2.52 -22.98 -1.67
CA LEU A 267 3.14 -21.67 -1.91
C LEU A 267 4.39 -21.79 -2.77
N LYS A 268 5.19 -22.84 -2.57
CA LYS A 268 6.36 -23.13 -3.41
C LYS A 268 5.98 -23.29 -4.88
N GLU A 269 4.97 -24.10 -5.16
CA GLU A 269 4.47 -24.29 -6.52
C GLU A 269 3.96 -22.97 -7.11
N VAL A 270 3.13 -22.24 -6.37
CA VAL A 270 2.51 -21.01 -6.89
C VAL A 270 3.52 -19.89 -7.09
N LEU A 271 4.45 -19.68 -6.16
CA LEU A 271 5.39 -18.56 -6.23
C LEU A 271 6.47 -18.81 -7.27
N LEU A 272 7.02 -20.02 -7.36
CA LEU A 272 8.06 -20.35 -8.34
C LEU A 272 7.51 -20.42 -9.77
N ASN A 273 6.26 -20.85 -9.96
CA ASN A 273 5.64 -20.90 -11.29
C ASN A 273 5.19 -19.51 -11.80
N ASN A 274 5.17 -18.49 -10.94
CA ASN A 274 4.84 -17.10 -11.26
C ASN A 274 6.03 -16.14 -11.04
N SER A 275 7.25 -16.67 -10.92
CA SER A 275 8.51 -15.90 -10.82
C SER A 275 9.18 -15.75 -12.19
#